data_AF-A0A537VI72-F1
#
_entry.id   AF-A0A537VI72-F1
#
_cell.length_a   1.000
_cell.length_b   1.000
_cell.length_c   1.000
_cell.angle_alpha   90.00
_cell.angle_beta   90.00
_cell.angle_gamma   90.00
#
_symmetry.space_group_name_H-M   'P 1'
#
loop_
_entity.id
_entity.type
_entity.pdbx_description
1 polymer ?
#
loop_
_entity_poly.entity_id
_entity_poly.type
_entity_poly.pdbx_seq_one_letter_code
_entity_poly.pdbx_strand_id
1 'polypeptide(L)' 'MTDILTNDEISLLRSLEKKSRTIIGNFTHKRYDRLETKGYIKRSSQSPSMQDILYEITDAGKAALRAAGGAAG' A
#
# COMPACT_ATOMS: atom_id res chain seq x y z
N MET A 1 -11.16 -18.18 -1.08
CA MET A 1 -11.36 -16.76 -0.73
C MET A 1 -10.68 -15.94 -1.78
N THR A 2 -11.45 -15.40 -2.72
CA THR A 2 -10.93 -14.46 -3.71
C THR A 2 -10.43 -13.25 -2.95
N ASP A 3 -9.14 -12.99 -3.01
CA ASP A 3 -8.44 -12.00 -2.21
C ASP A 3 -8.74 -10.60 -2.77
N ILE A 4 -10.01 -10.18 -2.66
CA ILE A 4 -10.52 -8.93 -3.21
C ILE A 4 -10.03 -7.81 -2.28
N LEU A 5 -9.15 -6.97 -2.81
CA LEU A 5 -8.76 -5.73 -2.17
C LEU A 5 -10.01 -4.87 -1.95
N THR A 6 -10.18 -4.35 -0.75
CA THR A 6 -11.25 -3.39 -0.44
C THR A 6 -11.01 -2.06 -1.17
N ASN A 7 -12.06 -1.28 -1.44
CA ASN A 7 -11.94 0.04 -2.07
C ASN A 7 -10.95 0.98 -1.34
N ASP A 8 -10.88 0.87 -0.01
CA ASP A 8 -9.90 1.55 0.82
C ASP A 8 -8.45 1.10 0.53
N GLU A 9 -8.22 -0.21 0.44
CA GLU A 9 -6.91 -0.78 0.07
C GLU A 9 -6.50 -0.39 -1.35
N ILE A 10 -7.45 -0.37 -2.30
CA ILE A 10 -7.24 0.06 -3.68
C ILE A 10 -6.86 1.54 -3.74
N SER A 11 -7.59 2.42 -3.02
CA SER A 11 -7.29 3.85 -2.96
C SER A 11 -5.93 4.14 -2.33
N LEU A 12 -5.55 3.33 -1.35
CA LEU A 12 -4.26 3.40 -0.68
C LEU A 12 -3.13 2.94 -1.59
N LEU A 13 -3.27 1.80 -2.28
CA LEU A 13 -2.31 1.34 -3.28
C LEU A 13 -2.17 2.35 -4.43
N ARG A 14 -3.27 2.93 -4.92
CA ARG A 14 -3.25 3.99 -5.95
C ARG A 14 -2.53 5.23 -5.46
N SER A 15 -2.71 5.60 -4.19
CA SER A 15 -1.98 6.72 -3.59
C SER A 15 -0.48 6.44 -3.52
N LEU A 16 -0.08 5.21 -3.14
CA LEU A 16 1.31 4.78 -3.10
C LEU A 16 1.96 4.73 -4.49
N GLU A 17 1.23 4.29 -5.52
CA GLU A 17 1.73 4.28 -6.90
C GLU A 17 2.01 5.70 -7.40
N LYS A 18 1.10 6.64 -7.12
CA LYS A 18 1.18 8.01 -7.65
C LYS A 18 2.21 8.88 -6.93
N LYS A 19 2.43 8.62 -5.63
CA LYS A 19 3.41 9.33 -4.82
C LYS A 19 3.82 8.41 -3.68
N SER A 20 5.10 8.01 -3.62
CA SER A 20 5.66 7.27 -2.49
C SER A 20 5.23 7.97 -1.20
N ARG A 21 4.30 7.36 -0.47
CA ARG A 21 3.63 8.03 0.64
C ARG A 21 4.37 7.68 1.91
N THR A 22 5.08 8.65 2.46
CA THR A 22 5.60 8.62 3.82
C THR A 22 4.39 8.60 4.75
N ILE A 23 4.23 7.49 5.49
CA ILE A 23 3.18 7.37 6.48
C ILE A 23 3.79 7.76 7.80
N ILE A 24 3.44 8.97 8.21
CA ILE A 24 3.83 9.50 9.51
C ILE A 24 2.86 8.95 10.55
N GLY A 25 3.35 8.05 11.39
CA GLY A 25 2.72 7.73 12.66
C GLY A 25 1.77 6.52 12.72
N ASN A 26 1.54 6.14 13.98
CA ASN A 26 0.97 4.90 14.50
C ASN A 26 -0.51 4.60 14.10
N PHE A 27 -1.12 5.42 13.25
CA PHE A 27 -2.59 5.44 13.08
C PHE A 27 -3.13 4.51 11.98
N THR A 28 -2.28 3.96 11.11
CA THR A 28 -2.76 3.19 9.94
C THR A 28 -2.12 1.80 9.81
N HIS A 29 -1.51 1.25 10.86
CA HIS A 29 -0.75 0.00 10.74
C HIS A 29 -1.57 -1.19 10.23
N LYS A 30 -2.82 -1.40 10.68
CA LYS A 30 -3.58 -2.63 10.30
C LYS A 30 -3.78 -2.86 8.80
N ARG A 31 -4.01 -1.80 8.02
CA ARG A 31 -4.23 -1.94 6.56
C ARG A 31 -2.91 -2.12 5.82
N TYR A 32 -1.89 -1.36 6.20
CA TYR A 32 -0.56 -1.50 5.60
C TYR A 32 0.09 -2.83 5.99
N ASP A 33 -0.10 -3.31 7.21
CA ASP A 33 0.35 -4.63 7.69
C ASP A 33 -0.26 -5.77 6.88
N ARG A 34 -1.56 -5.67 6.57
CA ARG A 34 -2.24 -6.65 5.71
C ARG A 34 -1.74 -6.60 4.26
N LEU A 35 -1.51 -5.40 3.71
CA LEU A 35 -0.94 -5.24 2.37
C LEU A 35 0.53 -5.69 2.29
N GLU A 36 1.31 -5.47 3.36
CA GLU A 36 2.69 -5.92 3.50
C GLU A 36 2.75 -7.45 3.63
N THR A 37 1.89 -8.04 4.47
CA THR A 37 1.77 -9.50 4.62
C THR A 37 1.39 -10.17 3.30
N LYS A 38 0.55 -9.52 2.50
CA LYS A 38 0.20 -9.97 1.15
C LYS A 38 1.29 -9.71 0.10
N GLY A 39 2.33 -8.96 0.45
CA GLY A 39 3.44 -8.60 -0.43
C GLY A 39 3.10 -7.52 -1.46
N TYR A 40 2.01 -6.77 -1.28
CA TYR A 40 1.61 -5.68 -2.18
C TYR A 40 2.39 -4.38 -1.94
N ILE A 41 2.93 -4.22 -0.75
CA ILE A 41 3.76 -3.09 -0.38
C ILE A 41 4.98 -3.59 0.40
N LYS A 42 6.03 -2.78 0.45
CA LYS A 42 7.24 -3.04 1.23
C LYS A 42 7.64 -1.78 1.99
N ARG A 43 8.17 -1.97 3.20
CA ARG A 43 8.88 -0.89 3.91
C ARG A 43 10.20 -0.61 3.22
N SER A 44 10.35 0.61 2.73
CA SER A 44 11.52 1.05 1.99
C SER A 44 12.50 1.80 2.88
N SER A 45 11.99 2.65 3.78
CA SER A 45 12.84 3.35 4.73
C SER A 45 12.07 3.66 6.01
N GLN A 46 12.69 3.43 7.15
CA GLN A 46 12.19 3.83 8.45
C GLN A 46 13.19 4.86 9.00
N SER A 47 12.82 6.13 8.95
CA SER A 47 13.67 7.17 9.54
C SER A 47 13.67 6.98 11.07
N PRO A 48 14.83 6.90 11.74
CA PRO A 48 14.86 6.77 13.20
C PRO A 48 14.43 8.07 13.91
N SER A 49 14.56 9.22 13.24
CA SER A 49 14.36 10.55 13.82
C SER A 49 12.93 11.09 13.70
N MET A 50 12.12 10.49 12.84
CA MET A 50 10.72 10.82 12.62
C MET A 50 10.02 9.48 12.50
N GLN A 51 8.90 9.25 13.18
CA GLN A 51 8.11 7.99 13.10
C GLN A 51 7.44 7.80 11.72
N ASP A 52 8.18 8.13 10.67
CA ASP A 52 7.84 8.10 9.27
C ASP A 52 8.33 6.79 8.70
N ILE A 53 7.39 5.94 8.34
CA ILE A 53 7.66 4.72 7.63
C ILE A 53 7.29 4.97 6.17
N LEU A 54 8.31 4.92 5.31
CA LEU A 54 8.11 4.99 3.87
C LEU A 54 7.71 3.61 3.36
N TYR A 55 6.49 3.51 2.85
CA TYR A 55 6.05 2.32 2.12
C TYR A 55 6.14 2.56 0.62
N GLU A 56 6.63 1.55 -0.08
CA GLU A 56 6.64 1.49 -1.53
C GLU A 56 5.70 0.39 -2.01
N ILE A 57 4.97 0.64 -3.10
CA ILE A 57 4.18 -0.38 -3.76
C ILE A 57 5.10 -1.36 -4.50
N THR A 58 4.87 -2.67 -4.33
CA THR A 58 5.61 -3.72 -5.03
C THR A 58 4.99 -3.98 -6.41
N ASP A 59 5.67 -4.80 -7.22
CA ASP A 59 5.13 -5.23 -8.51
C ASP A 59 3.80 -5.98 -8.35
N ALA A 60 3.68 -6.83 -7.33
CA ALA A 60 2.44 -7.49 -6.97
C ALA A 60 1.33 -6.50 -6.59
N GLY A 61 1.65 -5.45 -5.84
CA GLY A 61 0.69 -4.39 -5.49
C GLY A 61 0.21 -3.61 -6.71
N LYS A 62 1.11 -3.31 -7.66
CA LYS A 62 0.75 -2.68 -8.93
C LYS A 62 -0.13 -3.59 -9.79
N ALA A 63 0.18 -4.89 -9.84
CA ALA A 63 -0.63 -5.87 -10.55
C ALA A 63 -2.02 -6.01 -9.94
N ALA A 64 -2.11 -6.07 -8.61
CA ALA A 64 -3.38 -6.13 -7.89
C ALA A 64 -4.18 -4.84 -8.03
N LEU A 65 -3.52 -3.68 -8.02
CA LEU A 65 -4.13 -2.40 -8.29
C LEU A 65 -4.63 -2.30 -9.74
N ARG A 66 -3.90 -2.83 -10.73
CA ARG A 66 -4.35 -2.93 -12.12
C ARG A 66 -5.53 -3.88 -12.27
N ALA A 67 -5.53 -5.01 -11.58
CA ALA A 67 -6.66 -5.93 -11.57
C ALA A 67 -7.91 -5.31 -10.94
N ALA A 68 -7.73 -4.49 -9.90
CA ALA A 68 -8.81 -3.80 -9.21
C ALA A 68 -9.27 -2.49 -9.89
N GLY A 69 -8.34 -1.78 -10.52
CA GLY A 69 -8.53 -0.47 -11.17
C GLY A 69 -8.73 -0.55 -12.67
N GLY A 70 -8.45 -1.69 -13.31
CA GLY A 70 -8.79 -1.99 -14.70
C GLY A 70 -10.30 -2.13 -14.94
N ALA A 71 -11.10 -2.08 -13.88
CA ALA A 71 -12.55 -1.91 -13.96
C ALA A 71 -12.99 -0.44 -14.17
N ALA A 72 -12.05 0.52 -14.23
CA ALA A 72 -12.32 1.91 -14.60
C ALA A 72 -11.74 2.20 -15.99
N GLY A 73 -12.38 1.62 -17.01
CA GLY A 73 -12.39 2.17 -18.36
C GLY A 73 -13.51 3.19 -18.49
#